data_AF-A0A969MNF4-F1
#
_entry.id   AF-A0A969MNF4-F1
#
_cell.length_a   1.000
_cell.length_b   1.000
_cell.length_c   1.000
_cell.angle_alpha   90.00
_cell.angle_beta   90.00
_cell.angle_gamma   90.00
#
_symmetry.space_group_name_H-M   'P 1'
#
loop_
_entity.id
_entity.type
_entity.pdbx_description
1 polymer ?
#
loop_
_entity_poly.entity_id
_entity_poly.type
_entity_poly.pdbx_seq_one_letter_code
_entity_poly.pdbx_strand_id
1 'polypeptide(L)'
;MYARSTSQPSRDGWMAMVRKHHAWKTYQFPNLCFHGEDIYGIHSIKYDAICEDQTYYLFAIRDGDTFLAWDEVVRYAELLGVPTVPVVFRGVFDTQTELTKFMQDERKKPSFLGPEREGFVIRHPNAFATNEFEQNVVKYVRANHVQTTTHWRRNWQPCQLKK
;
A
#
# COMPACT_ATOMS: atom_id res chain seq x y z
N MET A 1 2.17 14.26 5.84
CA MET A 1 2.14 12.81 5.59
C MET A 1 3.34 12.16 6.26
N TYR A 2 3.11 11.10 7.02
CA TYR A 2 4.13 10.36 7.77
C TYR A 2 4.59 9.15 6.96
N ALA A 3 5.87 8.79 7.08
CA ALA A 3 6.44 7.58 6.48
C ALA A 3 6.40 6.42 7.50
N ARG A 4 7.31 5.44 7.36
CA ARG A 4 7.66 4.45 8.39
C ARG A 4 8.24 5.06 9.69
N SER A 5 7.91 6.31 10.00
CA SER A 5 8.23 7.09 11.20
C SER A 5 6.94 7.78 11.64
N THR A 6 6.51 7.52 12.87
CA THR A 6 5.28 8.06 13.47
C THR A 6 5.45 9.42 14.12
N SER A 7 6.69 9.95 14.22
CA SER A 7 6.99 11.12 15.03
C SER A 7 7.18 12.43 14.26
N GLN A 8 7.56 12.40 12.98
CA GLN A 8 7.71 13.59 12.14
C GLN A 8 7.35 13.33 10.67
N PRO A 9 6.76 14.31 9.96
CA PRO A 9 6.56 14.22 8.51
C PRO A 9 7.90 13.97 7.81
N SER A 10 7.97 12.96 6.94
CA SER A 10 9.22 12.66 6.25
C SER A 10 9.53 13.75 5.21
N ARG A 11 10.76 14.26 5.27
CA ARG A 11 11.35 15.17 4.29
C ARG A 11 12.16 14.43 3.22
N ASP A 12 12.12 13.11 3.22
CA ASP A 12 12.94 12.29 2.33
C ASP A 12 12.52 12.48 0.87
N GLY A 13 13.49 12.36 -0.05
CA GLY A 13 13.27 12.51 -1.48
C GLY A 13 12.33 11.47 -2.08
N TRP A 14 12.26 10.26 -1.49
CA TRP A 14 11.39 9.19 -1.96
C TRP A 14 9.89 9.49 -1.75
N MET A 15 9.54 10.46 -0.90
CA MET A 15 8.15 10.95 -0.72
C MET A 15 7.83 12.23 -1.51
N ALA A 16 8.68 12.63 -2.45
CA ALA A 16 8.52 13.89 -3.17
C ALA A 16 7.17 13.97 -3.90
N MET A 17 6.75 12.89 -4.56
CA MET A 17 5.53 12.87 -5.36
C MET A 17 4.27 12.86 -4.49
N VAL A 18 4.29 12.08 -3.41
CA VAL A 18 3.28 12.13 -2.36
C VAL A 18 3.04 13.55 -1.83
N ARG A 19 4.11 14.29 -1.51
CA ARG A 19 3.98 15.67 -1.01
C ARG A 19 3.44 16.62 -2.09
N LYS A 20 3.89 16.45 -3.33
CA LYS A 20 3.49 17.29 -4.47
C LYS A 20 2.02 17.10 -4.83
N HIS A 21 1.56 15.85 -4.90
CA HIS A 21 0.28 15.50 -5.55
C HIS A 21 -0.83 15.08 -4.59
N HIS A 22 -0.50 14.59 -3.39
CA HIS A 22 -1.48 13.92 -2.52
C HIS A 22 -1.65 14.56 -1.13
N ALA A 23 -0.59 15.14 -0.55
CA ALA A 23 -0.61 15.58 0.85
C ALA A 23 -1.64 16.67 1.16
N TRP A 24 -1.90 17.59 0.22
CA TRP A 24 -2.87 18.66 0.44
C TRP A 24 -4.33 18.18 0.38
N LYS A 25 -4.59 17.10 -0.39
CA LYS A 25 -5.93 16.53 -0.57
C LYS A 25 -6.50 15.99 0.75
N THR A 26 -5.63 15.56 1.67
CA THR A 26 -6.04 14.99 2.96
C THR A 26 -6.29 16.03 4.05
N TYR A 27 -5.92 17.31 3.85
CA TYR A 27 -6.09 18.35 4.89
C TYR A 27 -7.54 18.66 5.24
N GLN A 28 -8.47 18.39 4.31
CA GLN A 28 -9.91 18.50 4.55
C GLN A 28 -10.46 17.42 5.51
N PHE A 29 -9.64 16.41 5.85
CA PHE A 29 -10.00 15.31 6.77
C PHE A 29 -9.00 15.19 7.92
N PRO A 30 -8.91 16.20 8.82
CA PRO A 30 -7.84 16.30 9.81
C PRO A 30 -7.82 15.17 10.86
N ASN A 31 -8.95 14.50 11.07
CA ASN A 31 -9.07 13.40 12.03
C ASN A 31 -8.69 12.04 11.43
N LEU A 32 -8.57 11.95 10.09
CA LEU A 32 -8.29 10.70 9.39
C LEU A 32 -6.79 10.51 9.14
N CYS A 33 -6.32 9.30 9.43
CA CYS A 33 -4.99 8.84 9.11
C CYS A 33 -5.04 8.06 7.79
N PHE A 34 -4.46 8.62 6.72
CA PHE A 34 -4.36 7.94 5.42
C PHE A 34 -3.05 7.14 5.33
N HIS A 35 -3.17 5.86 5.00
CA HIS A 35 -2.06 4.93 4.84
C HIS A 35 -2.03 4.41 3.41
N GLY A 36 -0.89 4.58 2.74
CA GLY A 36 -0.70 4.16 1.37
C GLY A 36 0.76 3.87 1.06
N GLU A 37 0.97 3.25 -0.09
CA GLU A 37 2.29 2.91 -0.60
C GLU A 37 2.75 3.97 -1.60
N ASP A 38 3.95 4.50 -1.40
CA ASP A 38 4.63 5.37 -2.37
C ASP A 38 5.56 4.52 -3.24
N ILE A 39 5.21 4.36 -4.50
CA ILE A 39 5.97 3.55 -5.47
C ILE A 39 7.01 4.37 -6.24
N TYR A 40 7.18 5.66 -5.91
CA TYR A 40 8.21 6.49 -6.53
C TYR A 40 9.62 6.03 -6.15
N GLY A 41 9.83 5.64 -4.89
CA GLY A 41 11.09 5.10 -4.41
C GLY A 41 11.23 3.60 -4.69
N ILE A 42 12.11 3.22 -5.61
CA ILE A 42 12.45 1.81 -5.85
C ILE A 42 13.28 1.29 -4.67
N HIS A 43 12.80 0.20 -4.04
CA HIS A 43 13.50 -0.46 -2.93
C HIS A 43 13.86 -1.91 -3.24
N SER A 44 12.86 -2.74 -3.56
CA SER A 44 13.06 -4.20 -3.74
C SER A 44 12.61 -4.71 -5.09
N ILE A 45 11.64 -4.06 -5.72
CA ILE A 45 11.13 -4.40 -7.05
C ILE A 45 10.86 -3.11 -7.83
N LYS A 46 10.85 -3.21 -9.17
CA LYS A 46 10.53 -2.10 -10.06
C LYS A 46 9.11 -2.23 -10.59
N TYR A 47 8.46 -1.09 -10.74
CA TYR A 47 7.19 -0.97 -11.42
C TYR A 47 7.42 -0.22 -12.73
N ASP A 48 6.74 -0.68 -13.77
CA ASP A 48 6.86 -0.10 -15.10
C ASP A 48 5.88 1.05 -15.25
N ALA A 49 6.25 2.05 -16.06
CA ALA A 49 5.27 2.90 -16.72
C ALA A 49 4.42 3.74 -15.73
N ILE A 50 5.03 4.29 -14.67
CA ILE A 50 4.35 5.08 -13.63
C ILE A 50 4.07 6.51 -14.11
N CYS A 51 2.81 6.94 -14.03
CA CYS A 51 2.44 8.35 -14.18
C CYS A 51 2.80 9.10 -12.87
N GLU A 52 3.28 10.34 -12.98
CA GLU A 52 3.77 11.11 -11.82
C GLU A 52 2.69 11.30 -10.73
N ASP A 53 1.45 11.48 -11.15
CA ASP A 53 0.25 11.63 -10.32
C ASP A 53 -0.33 10.29 -9.81
N GLN A 54 0.28 9.16 -10.18
CA GLN A 54 -0.10 7.80 -9.79
C GLN A 54 1.05 7.07 -9.09
N THR A 55 1.75 7.79 -8.22
CA THR A 55 2.87 7.26 -7.42
C THR A 55 2.45 6.86 -6.01
N TYR A 56 1.23 7.19 -5.59
CA TYR A 56 0.69 6.85 -4.27
C TYR A 56 -0.58 6.02 -4.39
N TYR A 57 -0.62 4.89 -3.70
CA TYR A 57 -1.75 3.97 -3.69
C TYR A 57 -2.27 3.79 -2.26
N LEU A 58 -3.52 4.19 -2.04
CA LEU A 58 -4.16 4.10 -0.73
C LEU A 58 -4.52 2.63 -0.39
N PHE A 59 -4.21 2.17 0.81
CA PHE A 59 -4.57 0.82 1.26
C PHE A 59 -5.30 0.77 2.61
N ALA A 60 -5.23 1.83 3.43
CA ALA A 60 -6.02 1.92 4.64
C ALA A 60 -6.28 3.37 5.05
N ILE A 61 -7.38 3.56 5.75
CA ILE A 61 -7.70 4.79 6.47
C ILE A 61 -8.05 4.39 7.89
N ARG A 62 -7.54 5.15 8.86
CA ARG A 62 -7.87 4.98 10.27
C ARG A 62 -8.46 6.26 10.82
N ASP A 63 -9.57 6.12 11.54
CA ASP A 63 -10.22 7.18 12.30
C ASP A 63 -10.14 6.83 13.78
N GLY A 64 -9.42 7.64 14.57
CA GLY A 64 -9.10 7.30 15.96
C GLY A 64 -8.49 5.89 16.07
N ASP A 65 -9.11 5.02 16.85
CA ASP A 65 -8.66 3.63 17.04
C ASP A 65 -9.31 2.63 16.09
N THR A 66 -9.94 3.07 14.99
CA THR A 66 -10.66 2.19 14.06
C THR A 66 -10.12 2.29 12.65
N PHE A 67 -9.75 1.15 12.05
CA PHE A 67 -9.54 1.06 10.61
C PHE A 67 -10.91 0.99 9.90
N LEU A 68 -11.15 1.90 8.95
CA LEU A 68 -12.43 2.01 8.23
C LEU A 68 -12.69 0.79 7.34
N ALA A 69 -13.94 0.49 7.00
CA ALA A 69 -14.23 -0.60 6.06
C ALA A 69 -13.57 -0.37 4.69
N TRP A 70 -13.25 -1.43 3.96
CA TRP A 70 -12.60 -1.30 2.64
C TRP A 70 -13.43 -0.46 1.67
N ASP A 71 -14.76 -0.58 1.69
CA ASP A 71 -15.64 0.21 0.84
C ASP A 71 -15.59 1.71 1.17
N GLU A 72 -15.37 2.07 2.43
CA GLU A 72 -15.15 3.47 2.82
C GLU A 72 -13.78 3.96 2.34
N VAL A 73 -12.74 3.13 2.44
CA VAL A 73 -11.41 3.45 1.89
C VAL A 73 -11.52 3.74 0.39
N VAL A 74 -12.26 2.93 -0.38
CA VAL A 74 -12.50 3.16 -1.81
C VAL A 74 -13.24 4.48 -2.05
N ARG A 75 -14.31 4.77 -1.31
CA ARG A 75 -15.06 6.04 -1.44
C ARG A 75 -14.18 7.27 -1.17
N TYR A 76 -13.34 7.23 -0.14
CA TYR A 76 -12.39 8.30 0.13
C TYR A 76 -11.33 8.41 -0.97
N ALA A 77 -10.85 7.29 -1.51
CA ALA A 77 -9.89 7.29 -2.61
C ALA A 77 -10.48 7.96 -3.86
N GLU A 78 -11.73 7.64 -4.21
CA GLU A 78 -12.49 8.28 -5.29
C GLU A 78 -12.65 9.79 -5.05
N LEU A 79 -13.07 10.19 -3.85
CA LEU A 79 -13.24 11.59 -3.48
C LEU A 79 -11.92 12.40 -3.57
N LEU A 80 -10.80 11.77 -3.25
CA LEU A 80 -9.48 12.38 -3.31
C LEU A 80 -8.87 12.30 -4.74
N GLY A 81 -9.47 11.55 -5.66
CA GLY A 81 -8.85 11.26 -6.96
C GLY A 81 -7.47 10.62 -6.79
N VAL A 82 -7.39 9.58 -5.96
CA VAL A 82 -6.18 8.81 -5.67
C VAL A 82 -6.52 7.32 -5.86
N PRO A 83 -5.68 6.52 -6.54
CA PRO A 83 -5.96 5.10 -6.70
C PRO A 83 -5.83 4.36 -5.37
N THR A 84 -6.63 3.32 -5.18
CA THR A 84 -6.36 2.31 -4.16
C THR A 84 -5.37 1.28 -4.68
N VAL A 85 -4.71 0.55 -3.78
CA VAL A 85 -4.00 -0.67 -4.17
C VAL A 85 -4.96 -1.63 -4.91
N PRO A 86 -4.49 -2.38 -5.93
CA PRO A 86 -5.34 -3.28 -6.70
C PRO A 86 -5.92 -4.40 -5.84
N VAL A 87 -7.24 -4.60 -5.94
CA VAL A 87 -7.92 -5.75 -5.32
C VAL A 87 -7.77 -6.96 -6.22
N VAL A 88 -7.06 -7.98 -5.75
CA VAL A 88 -6.85 -9.23 -6.50
C VAL A 88 -8.05 -10.17 -6.37
N PHE A 89 -8.67 -10.21 -5.19
CA PHE A 89 -9.84 -11.01 -4.91
C PHE A 89 -10.62 -10.43 -3.73
N ARG A 90 -11.95 -10.56 -3.78
CA ARG A 90 -12.86 -10.25 -2.67
C ARG A 90 -13.88 -11.37 -2.55
N GLY A 91 -13.88 -12.05 -1.42
CA GLY A 91 -14.74 -13.19 -1.17
C GLY A 91 -14.31 -13.94 0.08
N VAL A 92 -14.87 -15.13 0.25
CA VAL A 92 -14.59 -16.03 1.37
C VAL A 92 -13.79 -17.23 0.85
N PHE A 93 -12.84 -17.68 1.66
CA PHE A 93 -12.21 -18.99 1.50
C PHE A 93 -12.74 -19.88 2.62
N ASP A 94 -13.21 -21.07 2.29
CA ASP A 94 -13.79 -21.98 3.28
C ASP A 94 -12.68 -22.67 4.09
N THR A 95 -11.48 -22.77 3.52
CA THR A 95 -10.32 -23.38 4.17
C THR A 95 -9.02 -22.60 4.00
N GLN A 96 -8.10 -22.77 4.96
CA GLN A 96 -6.73 -22.24 4.85
C GLN A 96 -5.98 -22.80 3.62
N THR A 97 -6.29 -24.03 3.22
CA THR A 97 -5.68 -24.68 2.05
C THR A 97 -6.06 -23.97 0.75
N GLU A 98 -7.33 -23.59 0.60
CA GLU A 98 -7.81 -22.84 -0.57
C GLU A 98 -7.15 -21.47 -0.66
N LEU A 99 -7.12 -20.73 0.45
CA LEU A 99 -6.44 -19.44 0.55
C LEU A 99 -4.96 -19.56 0.16
N THR A 100 -4.27 -20.57 0.71
CA THR A 100 -2.85 -20.80 0.44
C THR A 100 -2.61 -21.13 -1.03
N LYS A 101 -3.43 -22.01 -1.63
CA LYS A 101 -3.35 -22.36 -3.05
C LYS A 101 -3.60 -21.14 -3.94
N PHE A 102 -4.64 -20.36 -3.63
CA PHE A 102 -4.95 -19.11 -4.32
C PHE A 102 -3.76 -18.16 -4.32
N MET A 103 -3.15 -17.90 -3.16
CA MET A 103 -1.96 -17.04 -3.07
C MET A 103 -0.76 -17.57 -3.87
N GLN A 104 -0.54 -18.89 -3.88
CA GLN A 104 0.55 -19.51 -4.64
C GLN A 104 0.36 -19.37 -6.16
N ASP A 105 -0.88 -19.52 -6.64
CA ASP A 105 -1.19 -19.39 -8.07
C ASP A 105 -1.21 -17.93 -8.52
N GLU A 106 -1.79 -17.03 -7.72
CA GLU A 106 -1.76 -15.59 -7.98
C GLU A 106 -0.35 -15.04 -8.02
N ARG A 107 0.56 -15.54 -7.18
CA ARG A 107 1.96 -15.10 -7.18
C ARG A 107 2.68 -15.35 -8.51
N LYS A 108 2.28 -16.36 -9.28
CA LYS A 108 2.89 -16.68 -10.58
C LYS A 108 2.52 -15.67 -11.67
N LYS A 109 1.53 -14.82 -11.41
CA LYS A 109 1.04 -13.80 -12.34
C LYS A 109 1.81 -12.48 -12.15
N PRO A 110 1.98 -11.68 -13.21
CA PRO A 110 2.57 -10.34 -13.08
C PRO A 110 1.75 -9.47 -12.10
N SER A 111 2.38 -8.48 -11.48
CA SER A 111 1.62 -7.50 -10.70
C SER A 111 0.86 -6.53 -11.61
N PHE A 112 -0.04 -5.76 -11.03
CA PHE A 112 -0.79 -4.75 -11.74
C PHE A 112 0.10 -3.65 -12.35
N LEU A 113 1.25 -3.38 -11.72
CA LEU A 113 2.14 -2.27 -12.06
C LEU A 113 3.49 -2.73 -12.60
N GLY A 114 3.68 -4.02 -12.88
CA GLY A 114 4.96 -4.52 -13.37
C GLY A 114 5.08 -6.03 -13.34
N PRO A 115 6.18 -6.57 -13.88
CA PRO A 115 6.38 -8.00 -14.04
C PRO A 115 6.52 -8.73 -12.69
N GLU A 116 7.00 -8.05 -11.67
CA GLU A 116 7.25 -8.63 -10.35
C GLU A 116 6.12 -8.33 -9.36
N ARG A 117 5.85 -9.29 -8.48
CA ARG A 117 4.89 -9.18 -7.37
C ARG A 117 5.59 -9.53 -6.06
N GLU A 118 5.69 -8.56 -5.15
CA GLU A 118 6.33 -8.76 -3.84
C GLU A 118 5.56 -9.80 -2.99
N GLY A 119 4.24 -9.67 -3.00
CA GLY A 119 3.35 -10.39 -2.12
C GLY A 119 1.93 -9.84 -2.13
N PHE A 120 1.17 -10.17 -1.10
CA PHE A 120 -0.21 -9.76 -0.89
C PHE A 120 -0.42 -9.30 0.55
N VAL A 121 -1.42 -8.45 0.72
CA VAL A 121 -2.05 -8.19 2.01
C VAL A 121 -3.45 -8.78 1.94
N ILE A 122 -3.79 -9.62 2.91
CA ILE A 122 -5.14 -10.11 3.13
C ILE A 122 -5.69 -9.32 4.30
N ARG A 123 -6.93 -8.85 4.15
CA ARG A 123 -7.56 -7.97 5.11
C ARG A 123 -9.05 -8.26 5.20
N HIS A 124 -9.60 -8.23 6.41
CA HIS A 124 -11.05 -8.27 6.62
C HIS A 124 -11.73 -7.03 5.98
N PRO A 125 -12.82 -7.20 5.22
CA PRO A 125 -13.41 -6.11 4.43
C PRO A 125 -14.13 -5.06 5.28
N ASN A 126 -14.61 -5.43 6.47
CA ASN A 126 -15.32 -4.51 7.37
C ASN A 126 -14.33 -3.69 8.21
N ALA A 127 -14.84 -2.67 8.89
CA ALA A 127 -14.08 -1.92 9.88
C ALA A 127 -13.67 -2.82 11.05
N PHE A 128 -12.52 -2.53 11.66
CA PHE A 128 -12.01 -3.25 12.83
C PHE A 128 -11.17 -2.33 13.72
N ALA A 129 -11.07 -2.67 15.00
CA ALA A 129 -10.32 -1.88 15.95
C ALA A 129 -8.80 -2.06 15.73
N THR A 130 -8.03 -1.03 16.07
CA THR A 130 -6.56 -1.01 15.86
C THR A 130 -5.87 -2.09 16.69
N ASN A 131 -6.40 -2.41 17.87
CA ASN A 131 -5.92 -3.51 18.72
C ASN A 131 -6.26 -4.91 18.17
N GLU A 132 -7.10 -4.99 17.13
CA GLU A 132 -7.46 -6.24 16.43
C GLU A 132 -6.71 -6.39 15.09
N PHE A 133 -5.69 -5.56 14.84
CA PHE A 133 -4.99 -5.51 13.56
C PHE A 133 -4.38 -6.87 13.17
N GLU A 134 -3.79 -7.59 14.12
CA GLU A 134 -3.14 -8.89 13.87
C GLU A 134 -4.14 -9.99 13.50
N GLN A 135 -5.40 -9.88 13.93
CA GLN A 135 -6.46 -10.83 13.58
C GLN A 135 -7.12 -10.48 12.24
N ASN A 136 -7.03 -9.23 11.82
CA ASN A 136 -7.75 -8.72 10.65
C ASN A 136 -6.86 -8.50 9.42
N VAL A 137 -5.53 -8.48 9.58
CA VAL A 137 -4.58 -8.20 8.50
C VAL A 137 -3.40 -9.16 8.52
N VAL A 138 -3.16 -9.83 7.39
CA VAL A 138 -2.02 -10.72 7.19
C VAL A 138 -1.25 -10.31 5.94
N LYS A 139 0.08 -10.28 6.04
CA LYS A 139 0.98 -10.08 4.90
C LYS A 139 1.56 -11.43 4.47
N TYR A 140 1.48 -11.74 3.18
CA TYR A 140 2.14 -12.88 2.56
C TYR A 140 3.18 -12.38 1.56
N VAL A 141 4.46 -12.72 1.77
CA VAL A 141 5.56 -12.32 0.87
C VAL A 141 6.34 -13.52 0.36
N ARG A 142 7.01 -13.33 -0.78
CA ARG A 142 7.93 -14.33 -1.31
C ARG A 142 9.05 -14.68 -0.34
N ALA A 143 9.50 -15.94 -0.37
CA ALA A 143 10.76 -16.33 0.26
C ALA A 143 11.91 -15.45 -0.25
N ASN A 144 12.86 -15.12 0.63
CA ASN A 144 13.99 -14.22 0.36
C ASN A 144 13.58 -12.78 -0.02
N HIS A 145 12.43 -12.29 0.46
CA HIS A 145 12.03 -10.89 0.24
C HIS A 145 12.95 -9.87 0.94
N VAL A 146 13.55 -10.23 2.09
CA VAL A 146 14.61 -9.42 2.72
C VAL A 146 15.93 -9.73 2.03
N GLN A 147 16.32 -8.90 1.06
CA GLN A 147 17.52 -9.16 0.25
C GLN A 147 18.79 -8.46 0.76
N THR A 148 18.71 -7.49 1.67
CA THR A 148 19.90 -6.84 2.26
C THR A 148 19.65 -6.34 3.68
N THR A 149 20.68 -6.39 4.53
CA THR A 149 20.73 -5.78 5.88
C THR A 149 21.02 -4.28 5.84
N THR A 150 21.26 -3.71 4.64
CA THR A 150 21.58 -2.29 4.46
C THR A 150 20.31 -1.45 4.51
N HIS A 151 20.28 -0.44 5.38
CA HIS A 151 19.14 0.50 5.50
C HIS A 151 18.79 1.13 4.14
N TRP A 152 17.66 0.71 3.56
CA TRP A 152 17.12 1.14 2.26
C TRP A 152 17.02 2.66 2.08
N ARG A 153 16.89 3.41 3.19
CA ARG A 153 16.81 4.89 3.18
C ARG A 153 18.01 5.55 2.47
N ARG A 154 19.15 4.87 2.36
CA ARG A 154 20.37 5.41 1.74
C ARG A 154 20.57 5.04 0.27
N ASN A 155 19.93 3.97 -0.22
CA ASN A 155 20.22 3.38 -1.53
C ASN A 155 19.00 3.30 -2.46
N TRP A 156 17.93 4.04 -2.16
CA TRP A 156 16.76 4.09 -3.03
C TRP A 156 17.08 4.81 -4.35
N GLN A 157 16.34 4.46 -5.40
CA GLN A 157 16.41 5.13 -6.70
C GLN A 157 15.01 5.59 -7.11
N PRO A 158 14.85 6.77 -7.74
CA PRO A 158 13.56 7.16 -8.27
C PRO A 158 13.13 6.22 -9.41
N CYS A 159 11.83 5.96 -9.51
CA CYS A 159 11.28 5.23 -10.63
C CYS A 159 11.33 6.07 -11.93
N GLN A 160 11.22 5.40 -13.07
CA GLN A 160 11.10 6.09 -14.35
C GLN A 160 9.65 6.51 -14.55
N LEU A 161 9.43 7.84 -14.58
CA LEU A 161 8.12 8.42 -14.85
C LEU A 161 7.85 8.43 -16.37
N LYS A 162 6.58 8.22 -16.74
CA LYS A 162 6.11 8.50 -18.09
C LYS A 162 6.21 10.00 -18.39
N LYS A 163 6.69 10.33 -19.59
CA LYS A 163 6.67 11.69 -20.12
C LYS A 163 5.28 12.07 -20.60
#